data_AF-A0A371Q9F5-F1
#
_entry.id   AF-A0A371Q9F5-F1
#
_cell.length_a   1.000
_cell.length_b   1.000
_cell.length_c   1.000
_cell.angle_alpha   90.00
_cell.angle_beta   90.00
_cell.angle_gamma   90.00
#
_symmetry.space_group_name_H-M   'P 1'
#
loop_
_entity.id
_entity.type
_entity.pdbx_description
1 polymer ?
#
loop_
_entity_poly.entity_id
_entity_poly.type
_entity_poly.pdbx_seq_one_letter_code
_entity_poly.pdbx_strand_id
1 'polypeptide(L)'
;MTRPTPRSRGEELLLARISAAAGREHIGRRRATYVGTAHTPHAYAVPVRWLRGLLAFARYGRPSATRTGADARLDLYEHGLTIAVNGRIHVVRYDTTSVLQKSTQHPHDSAARVLRTTRTYALTDVEGERVVLLGRPQDSGAEEWGPAIQRAVTHAQLPRALAALERGERLAFGDVWLTREQVGSGTVSARWPQVRQIDITTGAIRLNTDGNWHTLMPTTSTTPNLFLFCALVERLRTDGMRP
;
A
#
# COMPACT_ATOMS: atom_id res chain seq x y z
N MET A 1 -42.09 5.37 -3.68
CA MET A 1 -40.96 5.29 -4.64
C MET A 1 -40.24 6.64 -4.62
N THR A 2 -39.14 6.76 -3.89
CA THR A 2 -38.33 7.99 -3.83
C THR A 2 -37.60 8.15 -5.16
N ARG A 3 -37.92 9.20 -5.92
CA ARG A 3 -37.16 9.57 -7.12
C ARG A 3 -35.71 9.86 -6.71
N PRO A 4 -34.70 9.37 -7.46
CA PRO A 4 -33.33 9.77 -7.20
C PRO A 4 -33.21 11.28 -7.41
N THR A 5 -32.71 11.98 -6.39
CA THR A 5 -32.48 13.42 -6.43
C THR A 5 -31.55 13.75 -7.61
N PRO A 6 -31.87 14.75 -8.45
CA PRO A 6 -31.00 15.15 -9.54
C PRO A 6 -29.62 15.54 -9.01
N ARG A 7 -28.56 15.05 -9.66
CA ARG A 7 -27.19 15.46 -9.32
C ARG A 7 -27.00 16.93 -9.63
N SER A 8 -26.17 17.60 -8.84
CA SER A 8 -25.78 18.97 -9.15
C SER A 8 -24.86 18.99 -10.37
N ARG A 9 -24.90 20.08 -11.16
CA ARG A 9 -23.98 20.29 -12.29
C ARG A 9 -22.50 20.17 -11.89
N GLY A 10 -22.16 20.60 -10.67
CA GLY A 10 -20.80 20.48 -10.14
C GLY A 10 -20.38 19.03 -9.90
N GLU A 11 -21.29 18.19 -9.41
CA GLU A 11 -21.05 16.77 -9.22
C GLU A 11 -20.87 16.04 -10.56
N GLU A 12 -21.70 16.34 -11.55
CA GLU A 12 -21.57 15.76 -12.89
C GLU A 12 -20.23 16.11 -13.53
N LEU A 13 -19.79 17.37 -13.42
CA LEU A 13 -18.50 17.81 -13.93
C LEU A 13 -17.33 17.11 -13.22
N LEU A 14 -17.43 16.90 -11.90
CA LEU A 14 -16.44 16.14 -11.15
C LEU A 14 -16.36 14.68 -11.65
N LEU A 15 -17.50 14.00 -11.82
CA LEU A 15 -17.54 12.63 -12.31
C LEU A 15 -16.99 12.50 -13.74
N ALA A 16 -17.26 13.48 -14.60
CA ALA A 16 -16.69 13.54 -15.94
C ALA A 16 -15.16 13.70 -15.90
N ARG A 17 -14.64 14.58 -15.04
CA ARG A 17 -13.19 14.76 -14.86
C ARG A 17 -12.52 13.50 -14.32
N ILE A 18 -13.14 12.82 -13.36
CA ILE A 18 -12.66 11.54 -12.82
C ILE A 18 -12.60 10.49 -13.93
N SER A 19 -13.68 10.34 -14.70
CA SER A 19 -13.76 9.34 -15.78
C SER A 19 -12.74 9.65 -16.88
N ALA A 20 -12.54 10.92 -17.23
CA ALA A 20 -11.53 11.34 -18.19
C ALA A 20 -10.10 11.07 -17.68
N ALA A 21 -9.82 11.33 -16.39
CA ALA A 21 -8.52 11.03 -15.79
C ALA A 21 -8.24 9.51 -15.75
N ALA A 22 -9.23 8.72 -15.37
CA ALA A 22 -9.14 7.25 -15.39
C ALA A 22 -8.92 6.71 -16.81
N GLY A 23 -9.60 7.29 -17.81
CA GLY A 23 -9.45 6.93 -19.20
C GLY A 23 -8.05 7.21 -19.76
N ARG A 24 -7.45 8.38 -19.42
CA ARG A 24 -6.08 8.73 -19.84
C ARG A 24 -5.03 7.77 -19.30
N GLU A 25 -5.20 7.29 -18.07
CA GLU A 25 -4.26 6.36 -17.44
C GLU A 25 -4.61 4.88 -17.68
N HIS A 26 -5.62 4.60 -18.51
CA HIS A 26 -6.06 3.25 -18.87
C HIS A 26 -6.32 2.33 -17.66
N ILE A 27 -6.85 2.87 -16.55
CA ILE A 27 -7.06 2.10 -15.32
C ILE A 27 -8.29 1.18 -15.33
N GLY A 28 -9.00 1.11 -16.46
CA GLY A 28 -10.07 0.13 -16.72
C GLY A 28 -11.47 0.57 -16.27
N ARG A 29 -12.34 -0.40 -15.95
CA ARG A 29 -13.71 -0.15 -15.49
C ARG A 29 -13.76 0.12 -13.99
N ARG A 30 -14.62 1.06 -13.57
CA ARG A 30 -14.89 1.32 -12.14
C ARG A 30 -15.60 0.12 -11.50
N ARG A 31 -15.08 -0.33 -10.37
CA ARG A 31 -15.57 -1.47 -9.58
C ARG A 31 -16.34 -1.05 -8.34
N ALA A 32 -15.87 -0.02 -7.64
CA ALA A 32 -16.49 0.45 -6.41
C ALA A 32 -16.22 1.94 -6.20
N THR A 33 -17.08 2.58 -5.42
CA THR A 33 -16.93 3.97 -4.98
C THR A 33 -17.04 4.02 -3.46
N TYR A 34 -16.14 4.76 -2.84
CA TYR A 34 -16.13 5.03 -1.41
C TYR A 34 -16.01 6.52 -1.13
N VAL A 35 -16.45 6.91 0.06
CA VAL A 35 -16.10 8.19 0.67
C VAL A 35 -15.03 7.90 1.71
N GLY A 36 -14.05 8.79 1.85
CA GLY A 36 -13.00 8.66 2.84
C GLY A 36 -12.41 10.01 3.16
N THR A 37 -11.34 9.98 3.94
CA THR A 37 -10.57 11.19 4.25
C THR A 37 -9.20 11.06 3.59
N ALA A 38 -8.75 12.10 2.88
CA ALA A 38 -7.42 12.13 2.29
C ALA A 38 -6.70 13.45 2.53
N HIS A 39 -5.38 13.42 2.49
CA HIS A 39 -4.57 14.62 2.37
C HIS A 39 -3.34 14.36 1.50
N THR A 40 -2.89 15.40 0.82
CA THR A 40 -1.61 15.41 0.12
C THR A 40 -0.56 15.96 1.09
N PRO A 41 0.32 15.13 1.68
CA PRO A 41 1.42 15.64 2.47
C PRO A 41 2.27 16.55 1.60
N HIS A 42 2.67 17.71 2.13
CA HIS A 42 3.64 18.54 1.47
C HIS A 42 4.99 17.82 1.54
N ALA A 43 5.47 17.26 0.44
CA ALA A 43 6.78 16.61 0.40
C ALA A 43 7.50 17.05 -0.88
N TYR A 44 8.76 17.47 -0.72
CA TYR A 44 9.67 17.81 -1.80
C TYR A 44 9.72 16.70 -2.84
N ALA A 45 9.50 17.06 -4.11
CA ALA A 45 9.61 16.17 -5.24
C ALA A 45 10.98 15.49 -5.23
N VAL A 46 11.02 14.17 -5.04
CA VAL A 46 12.20 13.37 -5.35
C VAL A 46 11.92 12.72 -6.71
N PRO A 47 12.65 13.10 -7.78
CA PRO A 47 12.44 12.51 -9.10
C PRO A 47 12.92 11.06 -9.05
N VAL A 48 11.99 10.10 -9.04
CA VAL A 48 12.34 8.69 -9.27
C VAL A 48 12.60 8.53 -10.77
N ARG A 49 13.87 8.69 -11.17
CA ARG A 49 14.33 8.41 -12.52
C ARG A 49 14.59 6.90 -12.63
N TRP A 50 13.62 6.21 -13.21
CA TRP A 50 13.55 4.76 -13.41
C TRP A 50 14.75 4.25 -14.24
N LEU A 51 15.66 3.52 -13.62
CA LEU A 51 16.50 2.56 -14.35
C LEU A 51 15.66 1.30 -14.56
N ARG A 52 15.42 0.97 -15.83
CA ARG A 52 14.82 -0.31 -16.25
C ARG A 52 15.64 -1.44 -15.62
N GLY A 53 15.01 -2.27 -14.79
CA GLY A 53 15.59 -3.55 -14.37
C GLY A 53 15.77 -3.78 -12.87
N LEU A 54 15.37 -2.86 -11.98
CA LEU A 54 15.33 -3.15 -10.54
C LEU A 54 14.04 -2.60 -9.93
N LEU A 55 13.27 -3.46 -9.27
CA LEU A 55 12.17 -3.05 -8.38
C LEU A 55 12.77 -2.49 -7.08
N ALA A 56 13.37 -1.31 -7.18
CA ALA A 56 13.82 -0.54 -6.03
C ALA A 56 12.67 0.34 -5.56
N PHE A 57 12.00 -0.04 -4.46
CA PHE A 57 11.06 0.85 -3.79
C PHE A 57 11.87 1.93 -3.07
N ALA A 58 11.75 3.18 -3.53
CA ALA A 58 12.52 4.29 -2.96
C ALA A 58 12.26 4.44 -1.45
N ARG A 59 13.32 4.73 -0.69
CA ARG A 59 13.25 5.08 0.74
C ARG A 59 12.59 6.45 0.87
N TYR A 60 11.34 6.49 1.33
CA TYR A 60 10.63 7.73 1.57
C TYR A 60 10.70 8.13 3.05
N GLY A 61 11.09 9.38 3.27
CA GLY A 61 11.23 9.99 4.60
C GLY A 61 9.95 9.99 5.43
N ARG A 62 10.17 10.15 6.74
CA ARG A 62 9.21 10.25 7.85
C ARG A 62 8.06 11.24 7.51
N PRO A 63 6.77 10.88 7.69
CA PRO A 63 5.69 11.84 7.49
C PRO A 63 5.63 12.85 8.65
N SER A 64 5.53 14.13 8.28
CA SER A 64 5.26 15.27 9.16
C SER A 64 3.77 15.34 9.56
N ALA A 65 3.53 15.98 10.72
CA ALA A 65 2.30 16.35 11.43
C ALA A 65 0.92 15.89 10.91
N THR A 66 0.10 15.40 11.84
CA THR A 66 -1.32 15.06 11.68
C THR A 66 -2.15 16.28 11.28
N ARG A 67 -2.27 16.56 9.98
CA ARG A 67 -3.35 17.40 9.46
C ARG A 67 -4.65 16.61 9.51
N THR A 68 -5.73 17.27 9.96
CA THR A 68 -7.10 16.81 9.74
C THR A 68 -7.28 16.69 8.22
N GLY A 69 -7.40 15.46 7.71
CA GLY A 69 -7.57 15.25 6.28
C GLY A 69 -8.91 15.80 5.78
N ALA A 70 -9.01 16.03 4.48
CA ALA A 70 -10.21 16.54 3.82
C ALA A 70 -11.07 15.39 3.30
N ASP A 71 -12.36 15.65 3.12
CA ASP A 71 -13.28 14.71 2.49
C ASP A 71 -12.78 14.35 1.09
N ALA A 72 -12.75 13.06 0.81
CA ALA A 72 -12.23 12.49 -0.41
C ALA A 72 -13.22 11.48 -0.99
N ARG A 73 -13.34 11.50 -2.32
CA ARG A 73 -14.02 10.45 -3.07
C ARG A 73 -12.99 9.49 -3.63
N LEU A 74 -13.18 8.20 -3.38
CA LEU A 74 -12.35 7.13 -3.88
C LEU A 74 -13.15 6.34 -4.91
N ASP A 75 -12.64 6.20 -6.13
CA ASP A 75 -13.20 5.29 -7.12
C ASP A 75 -12.16 4.23 -7.45
N LEU A 76 -12.43 2.98 -7.09
CA LEU A 76 -11.56 1.84 -7.38
C LEU A 76 -11.91 1.31 -8.77
N TYR A 77 -10.90 1.13 -9.60
CA TYR A 77 -10.98 0.57 -10.94
C TYR A 77 -10.26 -0.79 -10.99
N GLU A 78 -10.28 -1.44 -12.16
CA GLU A 78 -9.62 -2.74 -12.39
C GLU A 78 -8.10 -2.69 -12.23
N HIS A 79 -7.47 -1.63 -12.71
CA HIS A 79 -6.00 -1.51 -12.76
C HIS A 79 -5.47 -0.31 -11.98
N GLY A 80 -6.34 0.40 -11.27
CA GLY A 80 -5.95 1.56 -10.48
C GLY A 80 -7.08 2.11 -9.63
N LEU A 81 -6.88 3.30 -9.08
CA LEU A 81 -7.91 4.06 -8.40
C LEU A 81 -7.77 5.55 -8.68
N THR A 82 -8.85 6.29 -8.50
CA THR A 82 -8.80 7.76 -8.46
C THR A 82 -9.17 8.27 -7.07
N ILE A 83 -8.48 9.32 -6.63
CA ILE A 83 -8.73 10.01 -5.36
C ILE A 83 -9.03 11.47 -5.70
N ALA A 84 -10.29 11.87 -5.55
CA ALA A 84 -10.68 13.27 -5.68
C ALA A 84 -10.73 13.92 -4.30
N VAL A 85 -9.84 14.87 -4.05
CA VAL A 85 -9.70 15.59 -2.77
C VAL A 85 -9.27 17.03 -3.04
N ASN A 86 -9.87 18.00 -2.35
CA ASN A 86 -9.57 19.43 -2.49
C ASN A 86 -9.52 19.93 -3.95
N GLY A 87 -10.44 19.44 -4.80
CA GLY A 87 -10.52 19.81 -6.22
C GLY A 87 -9.46 19.20 -7.14
N ARG A 88 -8.47 18.48 -6.59
CA ARG A 88 -7.47 17.68 -7.32
C ARG A 88 -7.94 16.24 -7.48
N ILE A 89 -7.57 15.62 -8.58
CA ILE A 89 -7.81 14.19 -8.85
C ILE A 89 -6.44 13.53 -8.99
N HIS A 90 -6.09 12.68 -8.04
CA HIS A 90 -4.93 11.80 -8.14
C HIS A 90 -5.35 10.51 -8.84
N VAL A 91 -4.51 10.04 -9.77
CA VAL A 91 -4.72 8.74 -10.43
C VAL A 91 -3.59 7.81 -10.02
N VAL A 92 -3.92 6.67 -9.43
CA VAL A 92 -2.96 5.69 -8.93
C VAL A 92 -3.09 4.42 -9.75
N ARG A 93 -1.99 3.94 -10.33
CA ARG A 93 -1.95 2.64 -11.00
C ARG A 93 -1.45 1.56 -10.05
N TYR A 94 -2.15 0.42 -10.00
CA TYR A 94 -1.80 -0.66 -9.07
C TYR A 94 -0.46 -1.33 -9.38
N ASP A 95 -0.06 -1.38 -10.64
CA ASP A 95 1.17 -2.03 -11.11
C ASP A 95 2.45 -1.22 -10.84
N THR A 96 2.33 0.09 -10.56
CA THR A 96 3.47 0.97 -10.33
C THR A 96 3.48 1.68 -8.98
N THR A 97 2.34 1.75 -8.28
CA THR A 97 2.27 2.46 -6.99
C THR A 97 3.10 1.78 -5.90
N SER A 98 3.52 2.58 -4.94
CA SER A 98 3.97 2.13 -3.62
C SER A 98 2.86 2.37 -2.60
N VAL A 99 2.55 1.38 -1.78
CA VAL A 99 1.57 1.45 -0.69
C VAL A 99 2.30 1.33 0.65
N LEU A 100 2.28 2.38 1.45
CA LEU A 100 2.78 2.33 2.82
C LEU A 100 1.61 2.36 3.80
N GLN A 101 1.50 1.35 4.66
CA GLN A 101 0.48 1.29 5.70
C GLN A 101 1.07 1.62 7.06
N LYS A 102 0.43 2.52 7.80
CA LYS A 102 0.73 2.76 9.22
C LYS A 102 -0.54 2.68 10.05
N SER A 103 -0.50 1.86 11.10
CA SER A 103 -1.57 1.73 12.09
C SER A 103 -1.17 2.50 13.35
N THR A 104 -2.01 3.42 13.81
CA THR A 104 -1.83 4.12 15.09
C THR A 104 -2.96 3.75 16.04
N GLN A 105 -2.59 3.26 17.23
CA GLN A 105 -3.52 3.02 18.32
C GLN A 105 -3.62 4.30 19.15
N HIS A 106 -4.84 4.74 19.45
CA HIS A 106 -5.07 5.85 20.36
C HIS A 106 -5.60 5.29 21.68
N PRO A 107 -4.99 5.62 22.84
CA PRO A 107 -5.62 5.39 24.13
C PRO A 107 -6.96 6.13 24.16
N HIS A 108 -8.02 5.45 24.59
CA HIS A 108 -9.30 6.11 24.83
C HIS A 108 -9.28 6.71 26.24
N ASP A 109 -9.65 7.98 26.36
CA ASP A 109 -9.97 8.60 27.64
C ASP A 109 -11.45 8.29 27.94
N SER A 110 -11.73 7.63 29.05
CA SER A 110 -13.01 7.04 29.53
C SER A 110 -13.28 5.54 29.27
N ALA A 111 -13.51 4.84 30.38
CA ALA A 111 -14.12 3.54 30.73
C ALA A 111 -14.47 2.42 29.71
N ALA A 112 -14.38 2.58 28.39
CA ALA A 112 -14.66 1.53 27.41
C ALA A 112 -13.38 1.06 26.69
N ARG A 113 -12.96 -0.18 26.96
CA ARG A 113 -11.70 -0.83 26.46
C ARG A 113 -11.73 -1.18 24.96
N VAL A 114 -12.18 -0.29 24.07
CA VAL A 114 -12.07 -0.52 22.62
C VAL A 114 -11.04 0.44 22.02
N LEU A 115 -9.85 -0.08 21.72
CA LEU A 115 -8.78 0.67 21.06
C LEU A 115 -9.23 1.11 19.66
N ARG A 116 -9.39 2.42 19.42
CA ARG A 116 -9.59 2.95 18.06
C ARG A 116 -8.25 2.92 17.32
N THR A 117 -8.12 1.95 16.41
CA THR A 117 -6.99 1.89 15.49
C THR A 117 -7.29 2.74 14.26
N THR A 118 -6.52 3.80 14.05
CA THR A 118 -6.55 4.54 12.78
C THR A 118 -5.53 3.94 11.85
N ARG A 119 -5.94 3.61 10.62
CA ARG A 119 -5.02 3.15 9.56
C ARG A 119 -4.80 4.27 8.58
N THR A 120 -3.56 4.45 8.16
CA THR A 120 -3.19 5.39 7.11
C THR A 120 -2.55 4.61 5.97
N TYR A 121 -2.93 4.94 4.74
CA TYR A 121 -2.40 4.35 3.52
C TYR A 121 -1.82 5.47 2.68
N ALA A 122 -0.50 5.49 2.51
CA ALA A 122 0.14 6.39 1.59
C ALA A 122 0.35 5.70 0.24
N LEU A 123 -0.11 6.36 -0.81
CA LEU A 123 -0.04 5.93 -2.20
C LEU A 123 0.79 6.93 -3.00
N THR A 124 1.40 6.47 -4.09
CA THR A 124 2.08 7.33 -5.06
C THR A 124 1.27 7.31 -6.34
N ASP A 125 0.88 8.49 -6.82
CA ASP A 125 0.11 8.61 -8.07
C ASP A 125 1.01 8.54 -9.31
N VAL A 126 0.40 8.59 -10.49
CA VAL A 126 1.11 8.54 -11.79
C VAL A 126 2.04 9.74 -12.02
N GLU A 127 1.81 10.86 -11.33
CA GLU A 127 2.66 12.06 -11.36
C GLU A 127 3.84 11.95 -10.38
N GLY A 128 3.92 10.86 -9.60
CA GLY A 128 4.92 10.67 -8.55
C GLY A 128 4.56 11.36 -7.22
N GLU A 129 3.35 11.89 -7.12
CA GLU A 129 2.89 12.64 -5.96
C GLU A 129 2.28 11.72 -4.92
N ARG A 130 2.57 12.01 -3.65
CA ARG A 130 2.09 11.21 -2.52
C ARG A 130 0.71 11.68 -2.08
N VAL A 131 -0.21 10.74 -1.94
CA VAL A 131 -1.53 10.96 -1.36
C VAL A 131 -1.75 10.00 -0.19
N VAL A 132 -2.27 10.51 0.92
CA VAL A 132 -2.47 9.72 2.15
C VAL A 132 -3.96 9.62 2.42
N LEU A 133 -4.46 8.38 2.45
CA LEU A 133 -5.81 8.04 2.85
C LEU A 133 -5.83 7.71 4.35
N LEU A 134 -6.81 8.25 5.07
CA LEU A 134 -7.09 7.90 6.45
C LEU A 134 -8.30 6.97 6.47
N GLY A 135 -8.11 5.78 7.03
CA GLY A 135 -9.17 4.86 7.40
C GLY A 135 -9.38 4.92 8.90
N ARG A 136 -10.28 5.80 9.34
CA ARG A 136 -10.75 5.82 10.73
C ARG A 136 -11.89 4.81 10.87
N PRO A 137 -12.12 4.24 12.07
CA PRO A 137 -13.31 3.42 12.33
C PRO A 137 -14.63 4.17 12.07
N GLN A 138 -14.53 5.50 12.07
CA GLN A 138 -15.42 6.57 11.61
C GLN A 138 -16.01 6.41 10.23
N ASP A 139 -15.11 6.03 9.34
CA ASP A 139 -15.24 6.27 7.92
C ASP A 139 -15.90 5.03 7.33
N SER A 140 -17.12 5.20 6.82
CA SER A 140 -17.86 4.11 6.19
C SER A 140 -17.03 3.52 5.04
N GLY A 141 -16.81 2.20 5.10
CA GLY A 141 -16.06 1.46 4.08
C GLY A 141 -14.54 1.45 4.24
N ALA A 142 -13.94 2.08 5.26
CA ALA A 142 -12.48 2.03 5.48
C ALA A 142 -11.92 0.62 5.69
N GLU A 143 -12.71 -0.25 6.30
CA GLU A 143 -12.37 -1.68 6.48
C GLU A 143 -12.44 -2.46 5.16
N GLU A 144 -13.13 -1.94 4.15
CA GLU A 144 -13.26 -2.57 2.84
C GLU A 144 -12.20 -2.06 1.85
N TRP A 145 -12.12 -0.73 1.66
CA TRP A 145 -11.28 -0.16 0.61
C TRP A 145 -9.78 -0.32 0.91
N GLY A 146 -9.36 -0.25 2.17
CA GLY A 146 -7.95 -0.39 2.55
C GLY A 146 -7.38 -1.77 2.15
N PRO A 147 -7.98 -2.88 2.62
CA PRO A 147 -7.61 -4.22 2.19
C PRO A 147 -7.83 -4.47 0.69
N ALA A 148 -8.85 -3.87 0.07
CA ALA A 148 -9.07 -4.00 -1.37
C ALA A 148 -7.92 -3.41 -2.19
N ILE A 149 -7.44 -2.22 -1.82
CA ILE A 149 -6.28 -1.58 -2.48
C ILE A 149 -5.02 -2.43 -2.30
N GLN A 150 -4.73 -2.92 -1.09
CA GLN A 150 -3.57 -3.79 -0.84
C GLN A 150 -3.61 -5.05 -1.71
N ARG A 151 -4.76 -5.73 -1.77
CA ARG A 151 -4.93 -6.93 -2.61
C ARG A 151 -4.76 -6.61 -4.10
N ALA A 152 -5.35 -5.52 -4.59
CA ALA A 152 -5.26 -5.14 -5.99
C ALA A 152 -3.82 -4.80 -6.41
N VAL A 153 -3.08 -4.08 -5.57
CA VAL A 153 -1.66 -3.78 -5.76
C VAL A 153 -0.82 -5.06 -5.76
N THR A 154 -1.00 -5.93 -4.76
CA THR A 154 -0.29 -7.21 -4.72
C THR A 154 -0.57 -8.04 -5.96
N HIS A 155 -1.83 -8.17 -6.38
CA HIS A 155 -2.21 -8.93 -7.57
C HIS A 155 -1.57 -8.35 -8.84
N ALA A 156 -1.57 -7.03 -9.01
CA ALA A 156 -0.99 -6.37 -10.18
C ALA A 156 0.54 -6.50 -10.25
N GLN A 157 1.23 -6.48 -9.11
CA GLN A 157 2.70 -6.45 -9.07
C GLN A 157 3.35 -7.83 -8.93
N LEU A 158 2.63 -8.83 -8.42
CA LEU A 158 3.17 -10.16 -8.14
C LEU A 158 3.81 -10.84 -9.36
N PRO A 159 3.21 -10.85 -10.57
CA PRO A 159 3.82 -11.51 -11.73
C PRO A 159 5.19 -10.93 -12.09
N ARG A 160 5.31 -9.60 -12.10
CA ARG A 160 6.58 -8.91 -12.39
C ARG A 160 7.62 -9.15 -11.31
N ALA A 161 7.21 -9.15 -10.04
CA ALA A 161 8.10 -9.42 -8.92
C ALA A 161 8.68 -10.84 -8.98
N LEU A 162 7.86 -11.85 -9.30
CA LEU A 162 8.32 -13.22 -9.47
C LEU A 162 9.30 -13.34 -10.65
N ALA A 163 8.97 -12.74 -11.80
CA ALA A 163 9.86 -12.74 -12.96
C ALA A 163 11.22 -12.08 -12.68
N ALA A 164 11.25 -11.05 -11.82
CA ALA A 164 12.51 -10.44 -11.37
C ALA A 164 13.34 -11.41 -10.52
N LEU A 165 12.71 -12.13 -9.58
CA LEU A 165 13.40 -13.14 -8.77
C LEU A 165 13.91 -14.32 -9.60
N GLU A 166 13.17 -14.72 -10.63
CA GLU A 166 13.60 -15.74 -11.59
C GLU A 166 14.84 -15.32 -12.37
N ARG A 167 15.03 -14.02 -12.62
CA ARG A 167 16.24 -13.45 -13.20
C ARG A 167 17.38 -13.26 -12.19
N GLY A 168 17.21 -13.67 -10.93
CA GLY A 168 18.19 -13.49 -9.86
C GLY A 168 18.25 -12.07 -9.30
N GLU A 169 17.26 -11.21 -9.60
CA GLU A 169 17.23 -9.85 -9.07
C GLU A 169 16.92 -9.85 -7.56
N ARG A 170 17.46 -8.84 -6.86
CA ARG A 170 17.08 -8.54 -5.47
C ARG A 170 15.91 -7.55 -5.47
N LEU A 171 14.83 -7.91 -4.78
CA LEU A 171 13.69 -7.04 -4.53
C LEU A 171 13.82 -6.38 -3.16
N ALA A 172 13.70 -5.05 -3.09
CA ALA A 172 13.88 -4.30 -1.86
C ALA A 172 12.60 -3.55 -1.48
N PHE A 173 12.08 -3.80 -0.28
CA PHE A 173 10.87 -3.20 0.29
C PHE A 173 11.24 -2.32 1.49
N GLY A 174 11.81 -1.15 1.22
CA GLY A 174 12.42 -0.33 2.27
C GLY A 174 13.72 -0.97 2.74
N ASP A 175 13.83 -1.29 4.03
CA ASP A 175 15.07 -1.87 4.57
C ASP A 175 15.12 -3.40 4.49
N VAL A 176 13.98 -4.06 4.29
CA VAL A 176 13.95 -5.51 3.98
C VAL A 176 14.10 -5.75 2.50
N TRP A 177 14.72 -6.87 2.17
CA TRP A 177 14.91 -7.30 0.81
C TRP A 177 14.82 -8.82 0.73
N LEU A 178 14.56 -9.33 -0.48
CA LEU A 178 14.55 -10.76 -0.75
C LEU A 178 15.11 -11.06 -2.14
N THR A 179 15.58 -12.29 -2.29
CA THR A 179 16.08 -12.92 -3.52
C THR A 179 15.46 -14.32 -3.61
N ARG A 180 15.74 -15.06 -4.68
CA ARG A 180 15.27 -16.44 -4.80
C ARG A 180 15.90 -17.36 -3.75
N GLU A 181 17.05 -17.01 -3.17
CA GLU A 181 17.83 -17.85 -2.26
C GLU A 181 17.67 -17.45 -0.79
N GLN A 182 17.44 -16.17 -0.51
CA GLN A 182 17.48 -15.63 0.84
C GLN A 182 16.63 -14.36 1.04
N VAL A 183 16.30 -14.08 2.30
CA VAL A 183 15.64 -12.86 2.77
C VAL A 183 16.54 -12.16 3.78
N GLY A 184 16.50 -10.83 3.82
CA GLY A 184 17.38 -10.05 4.67
C GLY A 184 16.92 -8.62 4.96
N SER A 185 17.68 -7.97 5.84
CA SER A 185 17.54 -6.57 6.22
C SER A 185 18.90 -6.04 6.64
N GLY A 186 19.36 -4.96 6.00
CA GLY A 186 20.72 -4.46 6.19
C GLY A 186 21.78 -5.56 5.98
N THR A 187 22.54 -5.85 7.04
CA THR A 187 23.62 -6.87 7.05
C THR A 187 23.14 -8.26 7.47
N VAL A 188 21.90 -8.41 7.95
CA VAL A 188 21.34 -9.68 8.42
C VAL A 188 20.59 -10.36 7.27
N SER A 189 20.82 -11.66 7.06
CA SER A 189 20.09 -12.45 6.07
C SER A 189 19.99 -13.92 6.47
N ALA A 190 18.99 -14.60 5.94
CA ALA A 190 18.76 -16.02 6.13
C ALA A 190 18.38 -16.67 4.78
N ARG A 191 18.92 -17.85 4.52
CA ARG A 191 18.54 -18.63 3.33
C ARG A 191 17.17 -19.28 3.55
N TRP A 192 16.36 -19.39 2.50
CA TRP A 192 15.01 -19.95 2.61
C TRP A 192 14.93 -21.32 3.32
N PRO A 193 15.86 -22.28 3.09
CA PRO A 193 15.85 -23.56 3.81
C PRO A 193 16.06 -23.44 5.33
N GLN A 194 16.66 -22.35 5.80
CA GLN A 194 16.87 -22.09 7.24
C GLN A 194 15.64 -21.42 7.86
N VAL A 195 14.76 -20.82 7.05
CA VAL A 195 13.59 -20.08 7.50
C VAL A 195 12.44 -21.05 7.75
N ARG A 196 12.19 -21.36 9.03
CA ARG A 196 11.11 -22.28 9.45
C ARG A 196 9.76 -21.58 9.49
N GLN A 197 9.74 -20.36 10.00
CA GLN A 197 8.53 -19.57 10.19
C GLN A 197 8.81 -18.09 9.98
N ILE A 198 7.82 -17.36 9.49
CA ILE A 198 7.84 -15.90 9.43
C ILE A 198 6.63 -15.39 10.17
N ASP A 199 6.86 -14.45 11.06
CA ASP A 199 5.84 -13.82 11.88
C ASP A 199 5.79 -12.32 11.58
N ILE A 200 4.59 -11.86 11.24
CA ILE A 200 4.29 -10.46 10.91
C ILE A 200 3.17 -9.99 11.83
N THR A 201 3.31 -10.27 13.13
CA THR A 201 2.42 -9.75 14.17
C THR A 201 2.99 -8.50 14.82
N THR A 202 2.10 -7.70 15.42
CA THR A 202 2.45 -6.47 16.18
C THR A 202 3.24 -5.42 15.42
N GLY A 203 3.18 -5.47 14.08
CA GLY A 203 3.86 -4.52 13.23
C GLY A 203 5.37 -4.72 13.14
N ALA A 204 5.92 -5.88 13.48
CA ALA A 204 7.32 -6.25 13.20
C ALA A 204 7.36 -7.38 12.16
N ILE A 205 8.52 -7.59 11.52
CA ILE A 205 8.79 -8.78 10.70
C ILE A 205 9.85 -9.60 11.45
N ARG A 206 9.51 -10.83 11.81
CA ARG A 206 10.38 -11.76 12.53
C ARG A 206 10.56 -13.04 11.72
N LEU A 207 11.77 -13.56 11.71
CA LEU A 207 12.14 -14.83 11.10
C LEU A 207 12.47 -15.83 12.20
N ASN A 208 11.94 -17.05 12.12
CA ASN A 208 12.44 -18.18 12.87
C ASN A 208 13.48 -18.91 12.03
N THR A 209 14.74 -18.86 12.44
CA THR A 209 15.82 -19.62 11.84
C THR A 209 16.37 -20.60 12.85
N ASP A 210 16.30 -21.89 12.53
CA ASP A 210 16.78 -22.97 13.40
C ASP A 210 16.28 -22.93 14.84
N GLY A 211 15.02 -22.52 15.03
CA GLY A 211 14.36 -22.42 16.34
C GLY A 211 14.55 -21.08 17.04
N ASN A 212 15.40 -20.19 16.53
CA ASN A 212 15.64 -18.86 17.09
C ASN A 212 14.87 -17.79 16.34
N TRP A 213 14.22 -16.88 17.08
CA TRP A 213 13.52 -15.75 16.51
C TRP A 213 14.43 -14.54 16.34
N HIS A 214 14.57 -14.07 15.10
CA HIS A 214 15.32 -12.88 14.74
C HIS A 214 14.36 -11.80 14.23
N THR A 215 14.48 -10.59 14.78
CA THR A 215 13.71 -9.44 14.27
C THR A 215 14.39 -8.90 13.03
N LEU A 216 13.77 -9.11 11.87
CA LEU A 216 14.26 -8.62 10.59
C LEU A 216 13.95 -7.13 10.42
N MET A 217 12.75 -6.72 10.84
CA MET A 217 12.41 -5.32 11.00
C MET A 217 11.53 -5.04 12.21
N PRO A 218 11.87 -4.01 13.00
CA PRO A 218 11.13 -3.67 14.21
C PRO A 218 9.80 -2.98 13.90
N THR A 219 9.63 -2.43 12.69
CA THR A 219 8.40 -1.71 12.32
C THR A 219 8.07 -1.89 10.84
N THR A 220 6.88 -2.39 10.56
CA THR A 220 6.29 -2.61 9.23
C THR A 220 5.77 -1.32 8.60
N SER A 221 5.59 -0.26 9.40
CA SER A 221 5.08 1.04 8.93
C SER A 221 6.03 1.79 8.00
N THR A 222 7.26 1.30 7.84
CA THR A 222 8.26 1.78 6.87
C THR A 222 8.44 0.83 5.69
N THR A 223 7.72 -0.30 5.65
CA THR A 223 7.79 -1.29 4.58
C THR A 223 6.76 -0.98 3.49
N PRO A 224 7.17 -0.45 2.33
CA PRO A 224 6.27 -0.31 1.19
C PRO A 224 5.82 -1.69 0.70
N ASN A 225 4.60 -1.76 0.18
CA ASN A 225 4.03 -2.95 -0.44
C ASN A 225 4.17 -4.22 0.42
N LEU A 226 3.96 -4.07 1.74
CA LEU A 226 4.10 -5.15 2.72
C LEU A 226 3.33 -6.42 2.31
N PHE A 227 2.11 -6.28 1.78
CA PHE A 227 1.31 -7.43 1.34
C PHE A 227 1.95 -8.18 0.17
N LEU A 228 2.61 -7.48 -0.76
CA LEU A 228 3.40 -8.11 -1.82
C LEU A 228 4.61 -8.84 -1.25
N PHE A 229 5.33 -8.22 -0.31
CA PHE A 229 6.43 -8.87 0.41
C PHE A 229 5.95 -10.17 1.08
N CYS A 230 4.85 -10.14 1.84
CA CYS A 230 4.28 -11.33 2.48
C CYS A 230 3.93 -12.43 1.47
N ALA A 231 3.32 -12.07 0.33
CA ALA A 231 2.94 -13.03 -0.71
C ALA A 231 4.16 -13.71 -1.34
N LEU A 232 5.24 -12.95 -1.59
CA LEU A 232 6.50 -13.48 -2.14
C LEU A 232 7.20 -14.38 -1.13
N VAL A 233 7.26 -13.95 0.12
CA VAL A 233 7.82 -14.71 1.23
C VAL A 233 7.17 -16.08 1.36
N GLU A 234 5.83 -16.13 1.39
CA GLU A 234 5.11 -17.40 1.58
C GLU A 234 5.37 -18.37 0.43
N ARG A 235 5.47 -17.83 -0.80
CA ARG A 235 5.77 -18.62 -1.99
C ARG A 235 7.19 -19.16 -1.99
N LEU A 236 8.19 -18.31 -1.74
CA LEU A 236 9.60 -18.71 -1.73
C LEU A 236 9.93 -19.67 -0.59
N ARG A 237 9.29 -19.51 0.57
CA ARG A 237 9.38 -20.47 1.68
C ARG A 237 8.85 -21.84 1.25
N THR A 238 7.69 -21.88 0.61
CA THR A 238 7.08 -23.13 0.12
C THR A 238 7.92 -23.79 -0.97
N ASP A 239 8.49 -23.01 -1.89
CA ASP A 239 9.35 -23.52 -2.96
C ASP A 239 10.69 -24.03 -2.40
N GLY A 240 11.29 -23.33 -1.44
CA GLY A 240 12.55 -23.73 -0.79
C GLY A 240 12.43 -24.94 0.14
N MET A 241 11.21 -25.32 0.52
CA MET A 241 10.93 -26.56 1.25
C MET A 241 10.72 -27.78 0.34
N ARG A 242 10.65 -27.59 -1.00
CA ARG A 242 10.59 -28.72 -1.93
C ARG A 242 12.02 -29.25 -2.16
N PRO A 243 12.26 -30.55 -1.90
CA PRO A 243 13.58 -31.17 -2.05
C PRO A 243 14.05 -31.23 -3.51
#